data_AF-A0A965VQW2-F1
#
_entry.id   AF-A0A965VQW2-F1
#
_cell.length_a   1.000
_cell.length_b   1.000
_cell.length_c   1.000
_cell.angle_alpha   90.00
_cell.angle_beta   90.00
_cell.angle_gamma   90.00
#
_symmetry.space_group_name_H-M   'P 1'
#
loop_
_entity.id
_entity.type
_entity.pdbx_description
1 polymer ?
#
loop_
_entity_poly.entity_id
_entity_poly.type
_entity_poly.pdbx_seq_one_letter_code
_entity_poly.pdbx_strand_id
1 'polypeptide(L)'
;MAMRRLARACHRSRCRNTIARTQCRAPRDSSSFGCWTRKEAVLKATGSGFSWAAREIDVGIESEFKRAALPQKPGWEAGVWSIELPTSGFAAAAVIKSGTVTPPSSTMHKLSL
;
A
#
# COMPACT_ATOMS: atom_id res chain seq x y z
N MET A 1 17.64 -7.06 -10.40
CA MET A 1 16.77 -7.37 -11.58
C MET A 1 15.41 -7.98 -11.23
N ALA A 2 15.29 -8.87 -10.22
CA ALA A 2 14.03 -9.54 -9.87
C ALA A 2 12.88 -8.60 -9.44
N MET A 3 13.17 -7.57 -8.64
CA MET A 3 12.16 -6.59 -8.19
C MET A 3 11.45 -5.84 -9.33
N ARG A 4 12.15 -5.55 -10.44
CA ARG A 4 11.54 -4.90 -11.62
C ARG A 4 10.53 -5.78 -12.36
N ARG A 5 10.56 -7.11 -12.17
CA ARG A 5 9.57 -8.04 -12.75
C ARG A 5 8.31 -8.10 -11.88
N LEU A 6 8.46 -8.18 -10.55
CA LEU A 6 7.35 -8.10 -9.59
C LEU A 6 6.60 -6.77 -9.68
N ALA A 7 7.31 -5.64 -9.73
CA ALA A 7 6.69 -4.32 -9.91
C ALA A 7 5.83 -4.24 -11.19
N ARG A 8 6.20 -4.91 -12.27
CA ARG A 8 5.37 -4.93 -13.48
C ARG A 8 4.13 -5.81 -13.33
N ALA A 9 4.22 -6.96 -12.66
CA ALA A 9 3.10 -7.86 -12.47
C ALA A 9 2.03 -7.33 -11.50
N CYS A 10 2.41 -6.44 -10.58
CA CYS A 10 1.58 -6.08 -9.42
C CYS A 10 0.93 -4.68 -9.51
N HIS A 11 1.35 -3.83 -10.45
CA HIS A 11 0.72 -2.53 -10.68
C HIS A 11 -0.38 -2.61 -11.74
N ARG A 12 -1.60 -2.21 -11.38
CA ARG A 12 -2.66 -1.87 -12.34
C ARG A 12 -2.17 -0.72 -13.23
N SER A 13 -2.71 -0.61 -14.45
CA SER A 13 -2.33 0.42 -15.45
C SER A 13 -2.28 1.84 -14.86
N ARG A 14 -3.19 2.17 -13.93
CA ARG A 14 -3.23 3.47 -13.24
C ARG A 14 -2.03 3.73 -12.33
N CYS A 15 -1.62 2.78 -11.47
CA CYS A 15 -0.39 2.95 -10.67
C CYS A 15 0.86 2.96 -11.57
N ARG A 16 0.87 2.14 -12.62
CA ARG A 16 2.03 2.07 -13.53
C ARG A 16 2.30 3.40 -14.24
N ASN A 17 1.25 4.06 -14.75
CA ASN A 17 1.39 5.36 -15.42
C ASN A 17 1.80 6.47 -14.45
N THR A 18 1.24 6.51 -13.25
CA THR A 18 1.62 7.53 -12.27
C THR A 18 3.06 7.33 -11.78
N ILE A 19 3.50 6.10 -11.46
CA ILE A 19 4.90 5.80 -11.10
C ILE A 19 5.87 6.16 -12.23
N ALA A 20 5.50 5.88 -13.48
CA ALA A 20 6.33 6.25 -14.64
C ALA A 20 6.43 7.78 -14.80
N ARG A 21 5.40 8.52 -14.39
CA ARG A 21 5.34 9.99 -14.47
C ARG A 21 5.90 10.69 -13.23
N THR A 22 6.20 9.98 -12.15
CA THR A 22 6.87 10.57 -10.97
C THR A 22 8.29 10.97 -11.35
N GLN A 23 8.46 12.24 -11.74
CA GLN A 23 9.74 12.90 -12.00
C GLN A 23 10.16 13.83 -10.85
N CYS A 24 9.25 14.12 -9.91
CA CYS A 24 9.54 14.98 -8.76
C CYS A 24 9.37 14.19 -7.46
N ARG A 25 10.44 14.19 -6.66
CA ARG A 25 10.47 14.03 -5.19
C ARG A 25 10.70 12.64 -4.57
N ALA A 26 10.52 11.52 -5.28
CA ALA A 26 10.89 10.20 -4.75
C ALA A 26 11.48 9.30 -5.85
N PRO A 27 12.53 8.51 -5.58
CA PRO A 27 13.03 7.52 -6.54
C PRO A 27 11.88 6.62 -7.02
N ARG A 28 11.79 6.33 -8.32
CA ARG A 28 10.74 5.45 -8.88
C ARG A 28 10.62 4.10 -8.14
N ASP A 29 11.75 3.62 -7.63
CA ASP A 29 11.82 2.39 -6.84
C ASP A 29 11.12 2.54 -5.48
N SER A 30 11.19 3.70 -4.82
CA SER A 30 10.51 3.92 -3.53
C SER A 30 8.99 4.08 -3.70
N SER A 31 8.52 4.76 -4.75
CA SER A 31 7.08 4.83 -5.06
C SER A 31 6.50 3.46 -5.43
N SER A 32 7.28 2.63 -6.14
CA SER A 32 6.89 1.25 -6.44
C SER A 32 6.84 0.39 -5.18
N PHE A 33 7.81 0.55 -4.28
CA PHE A 33 7.87 -0.20 -3.04
C PHE A 33 6.74 0.19 -2.08
N GLY A 34 6.42 1.49 -1.97
CA GLY A 34 5.28 1.96 -1.18
C GLY A 34 3.94 1.41 -1.68
N CYS A 35 3.70 1.45 -3.00
CA CYS A 35 2.49 0.89 -3.60
C CYS A 35 2.38 -0.63 -3.35
N TRP A 36 3.49 -1.35 -3.50
CA TRP A 36 3.58 -2.78 -3.19
C TRP A 36 3.24 -3.07 -1.72
N THR A 37 3.89 -2.38 -0.78
CA THR A 37 3.68 -2.56 0.66
C THR A 37 2.22 -2.33 1.06
N ARG A 38 1.54 -1.34 0.47
CA ARG A 38 0.12 -1.12 0.71
C ARG A 38 -0.78 -2.25 0.19
N LYS A 39 -0.48 -2.80 -0.99
CA LYS A 39 -1.20 -3.97 -1.53
C LYS A 39 -1.02 -5.19 -0.63
N GLU A 40 0.21 -5.43 -0.18
CA GLU A 40 0.53 -6.50 0.77
C GLU A 40 -0.21 -6.33 2.11
N ALA A 41 -0.29 -5.11 2.62
CA ALA A 41 -1.05 -4.83 3.85
C ALA A 41 -2.55 -5.18 3.68
N VAL A 42 -3.14 -4.87 2.51
CA VAL A 42 -4.52 -5.25 2.19
C VAL A 42 -4.68 -6.77 2.11
N LEU A 43 -3.79 -7.45 1.38
CA LEU A 43 -3.81 -8.93 1.29
C LEU A 43 -3.75 -9.58 2.68
N LYS A 44 -2.84 -9.11 3.54
CA LYS A 44 -2.73 -9.58 4.93
C LYS A 44 -4.00 -9.33 5.74
N ALA A 45 -4.56 -8.12 5.69
CA ALA A 45 -5.79 -7.76 6.42
C ALA A 45 -7.01 -8.59 6.01
N THR A 46 -6.99 -9.16 4.79
CA THR A 46 -8.09 -9.97 4.29
C THR A 46 -8.02 -11.43 4.65
N GLY A 47 -6.84 -11.90 5.09
CA GLY A 47 -6.56 -13.31 5.38
C GLY A 47 -6.50 -14.21 4.13
N SER A 48 -6.48 -13.65 2.93
CA SER A 48 -6.56 -14.40 1.66
C SER A 48 -5.22 -14.92 1.14
N GLY A 49 -4.10 -14.49 1.73
CA GLY A 49 -2.76 -14.82 1.25
C GLY A 49 -2.55 -14.34 -0.19
N PHE A 50 -2.14 -15.24 -1.08
CA PHE A 50 -1.94 -14.97 -2.52
C PHE A 50 -3.14 -15.35 -3.40
N SER A 51 -4.29 -15.65 -2.79
CA SER A 51 -5.48 -16.07 -3.55
C SER A 51 -6.02 -14.97 -4.47
N TRP A 52 -5.64 -13.71 -4.26
CA TRP A 52 -5.96 -12.60 -5.14
C TRP A 52 -4.71 -11.98 -5.75
N ALA A 53 -4.78 -11.64 -7.03
CA ALA A 53 -3.67 -11.00 -7.70
C ALA A 53 -3.51 -9.56 -7.22
N ALA A 54 -2.33 -9.20 -6.72
CA ALA A 54 -2.06 -7.84 -6.21
C ALA A 54 -2.39 -6.71 -7.20
N ARG A 55 -2.39 -6.99 -8.52
CA ARG A 55 -2.80 -6.05 -9.58
C ARG A 55 -4.27 -5.63 -9.52
N GLU A 56 -5.11 -6.43 -8.89
CA GLU A 56 -6.55 -6.20 -8.79
C GLU A 56 -6.91 -5.30 -7.60
N ILE A 57 -5.96 -5.08 -6.69
CA ILE A 57 -6.09 -4.19 -5.54
C ILE A 57 -5.66 -2.79 -5.95
N ASP A 58 -6.56 -1.81 -5.80
CA ASP A 58 -6.25 -0.39 -6.00
C ASP A 58 -6.06 0.33 -4.66
N VAL A 59 -4.79 0.56 -4.32
CA VAL A 59 -4.38 1.33 -3.13
C VAL A 59 -3.83 2.71 -3.46
N GLY A 60 -3.71 3.10 -4.73
CA GLY A 60 -3.05 4.35 -5.11
C GLY A 60 -1.53 4.33 -4.87
N ILE A 61 -0.88 5.48 -5.03
CA ILE A 61 0.58 5.67 -4.85
C ILE A 61 0.89 6.73 -3.81
N GLU A 62 -0.06 7.62 -3.57
CA GLU A 62 -0.01 8.70 -2.60
C GLU A 62 0.17 8.12 -1.19
N SER A 63 1.06 8.66 -0.36
CA SER A 63 1.28 8.12 1.00
C SER A 63 0.04 8.23 1.90
N GLU A 64 -0.87 9.14 1.56
CA GLU A 64 -2.07 9.50 2.29
C GLU A 64 -3.11 8.37 2.39
N PHE A 65 -4.08 8.59 3.28
CA PHE A 65 -5.22 7.72 3.49
C PHE A 65 -5.98 7.48 2.18
N LYS A 66 -6.30 6.22 1.91
CA LYS A 66 -7.19 5.81 0.83
C LYS A 66 -8.16 4.76 1.33
N ARG A 67 -9.40 4.77 0.83
CA ARG A 67 -10.29 3.61 0.97
C ARG A 67 -9.94 2.57 -0.09
N ALA A 68 -9.73 1.35 0.34
CA ALA A 68 -9.58 0.19 -0.53
C ALA A 68 -10.84 -0.66 -0.45
N ALA A 69 -11.42 -0.98 -1.61
CA ALA A 69 -12.47 -1.97 -1.76
C ALA A 69 -11.94 -3.10 -2.65
N LEU A 70 -12.43 -4.31 -2.40
CA LEU A 70 -12.02 -5.49 -3.15
C LEU A 70 -13.16 -5.98 -4.04
N PRO A 71 -13.05 -5.88 -5.38
CA PRO A 71 -14.07 -6.38 -6.30
C PRO A 71 -14.45 -7.85 -6.07
N GLN A 72 -13.48 -8.67 -5.63
CA GLN A 72 -13.61 -10.11 -5.40
C GLN A 72 -14.27 -10.44 -4.05
N LYS A 73 -14.44 -9.45 -3.17
CA LYS A 73 -15.05 -9.64 -1.85
C LYS A 73 -16.07 -8.51 -1.59
N PRO A 74 -17.28 -8.60 -2.18
CA PRO A 74 -18.33 -7.60 -1.99
C PRO A 74 -18.58 -7.29 -0.51
N GLY A 75 -18.73 -6.01 -0.18
CA GLY A 75 -18.90 -5.53 1.19
C GLY A 75 -17.62 -5.46 2.04
N TRP A 76 -16.47 -5.87 1.50
CA TRP A 76 -15.19 -5.62 2.16
C TRP A 76 -14.64 -4.24 1.79
N GLU A 77 -14.43 -3.41 2.81
CA GLU A 77 -13.77 -2.13 2.70
C GLU A 77 -12.79 -1.93 3.85
N ALA A 78 -11.73 -1.19 3.57
CA ALA A 78 -10.75 -0.81 4.58
C ALA A 78 -10.12 0.54 4.27
N GLY A 79 -9.70 1.24 5.32
CA GLY A 79 -8.75 2.34 5.21
C GLY A 79 -7.33 1.82 5.06
N VAL A 80 -6.54 2.37 4.14
CA VAL A 80 -5.12 2.05 3.94
C VAL A 80 -4.29 3.32 3.85
N TRP A 81 -3.15 3.38 4.54
CA TRP A 81 -2.21 4.51 4.50
C TRP A 81 -0.76 4.02 4.64
N SER A 82 0.18 4.87 4.24
CA SER A 82 1.61 4.62 4.45
C SER A 82 2.04 5.17 5.82
N ILE A 83 3.01 4.51 6.45
CA ILE A 83 3.60 4.95 7.72
C ILE A 83 4.99 5.53 7.42
N GLU A 84 5.24 6.74 7.91
CA GLU A 84 6.58 7.34 7.84
C GLU A 84 7.51 6.62 8.81
N LEU A 85 8.66 6.18 8.30
CA LEU A 85 9.66 5.47 9.07
C LEU A 85 10.87 6.39 9.30
N PRO A 86 11.54 6.29 10.47
CA PRO A 86 12.76 7.07 10.74
C PRO A 86 13.99 6.53 9.98
N THR A 87 13.81 5.60 9.06
CA THR A 87 14.87 4.96 8.28
C THR A 87 14.53 4.94 6.79
N SER A 88 15.55 5.11 5.96
CA SER A 88 15.41 5.06 4.50
C SER A 88 15.52 3.64 3.96
N GLY A 89 14.96 3.40 2.77
CA GLY A 89 15.03 2.09 2.10
C GLY A 89 13.95 1.09 2.53
N PHE A 90 13.13 1.43 3.53
CA PHE A 90 11.99 0.63 3.98
C PHE A 90 10.68 1.36 3.70
N ALA A 91 9.58 0.59 3.59
CA ALA A 91 8.23 1.13 3.51
C ALA A 91 7.33 0.33 4.44
N ALA A 92 6.42 1.02 5.12
CA ALA A 92 5.39 0.43 5.96
C ALA A 92 4.02 0.98 5.56
N ALA A 93 3.00 0.15 5.72
CA ALA A 93 1.62 0.52 5.48
C ALA A 93 0.72 -0.19 6.50
N ALA A 94 -0.37 0.45 6.88
CA ALA A 94 -1.39 -0.12 7.75
C ALA A 94 -2.74 -0.17 7.04
N VAL A 95 -3.54 -1.15 7.44
CA VAL A 95 -4.91 -1.35 6.98
C VAL A 95 -5.79 -1.55 8.18
N ILE A 96 -6.89 -0.81 8.25
CA ILE A 96 -7.97 -1.03 9.21
C ILE A 96 -9.23 -1.34 8.43
N LYS A 97 -9.79 -2.53 8.66
CA LYS A 97 -11.11 -2.91 8.12
C LYS A 97 -12.12 -1.88 8.63
N SER A 98 -12.85 -1.27 7.71
CA SER A 98 -13.79 -0.21 8.07
C SER A 98 -14.98 -0.79 8.83
N GLY A 99 -15.03 -0.55 10.15
CA GLY A 99 -16.23 -0.03 10.80
C GLY A 99 -16.22 1.51 10.71
N THR A 100 -17.17 2.22 11.32
CA THR A 100 -17.10 3.69 11.47
C THR A 100 -15.77 4.10 12.11
N VAL A 101 -14.79 4.52 11.31
CA VAL A 101 -13.44 4.83 11.81
C VAL A 101 -12.95 6.13 11.19
N THR A 102 -12.94 7.17 12.03
CA THR A 102 -12.03 8.31 11.96
C THR A 102 -10.59 7.77 12.01
N PRO A 103 -9.65 8.20 11.13
CA PRO A 103 -8.28 7.68 11.16
C PRO A 103 -7.69 7.85 12.56
N PRO A 104 -7.16 6.79 13.21
CA PRO A 104 -6.57 6.93 14.52
C PRO A 104 -5.34 7.82 14.43
N SER A 105 -5.25 8.83 15.30
CA SER A 105 -4.01 9.58 15.53
C SER A 105 -2.94 8.58 15.96
N SER A 106 -1.96 8.35 15.10
CA SER A 106 -0.89 7.41 15.35
C SER A 106 0.24 8.15 16.08
N THR A 107 0.47 7.85 17.35
CA THR A 107 1.62 8.36 18.10
C THR A 107 2.68 7.27 18.21
N MET A 108 3.89 7.55 17.72
CA MET A 108 5.00 6.60 17.79
C MET A 108 5.62 6.66 19.20
N HIS A 109 5.54 5.55 19.94
CA HIS A 109 6.24 5.40 21.21
C HIS A 109 7.58 4.70 20.98
N LYS A 110 8.68 5.35 21.36
CA LYS A 110 10.00 4.74 21.39
C LYS A 110 10.06 3.79 22.60
N LEU A 111 10.15 2.49 22.35
CA LEU A 111 10.44 1.52 23.40
C LEU A 111 11.93 1.60 23.71
N SER A 112 12.27 2.08 24.91
CA SER A 112 13.61 1.95 25.46
C SER A 112 13.76 0.52 25.98
N LEU A 113 14.65 -0.25 25.38
CA LEU A 113 15.09 -1.56 25.89
C LEU A 113 16.12 -1.37 27.00
#